data_AF-A0A2L2NYR6-F1
#
_entry.id   AF-A0A2L2NYR6-F1
#
_cell.length_a   1.000
_cell.length_b   1.000
_cell.length_c   1.000
_cell.angle_alpha   90.00
_cell.angle_beta   90.00
_cell.angle_gamma   90.00
#
_symmetry.space_group_name_H-M   'P 1'
#
loop_
_entity.id
_entity.type
_entity.pdbx_description
1 polymer ?
#
loop_
_entity_poly.entity_id
_entity_poly.type
_entity_poly.pdbx_seq_one_letter_code
_entity_poly.pdbx_strand_id
1 'polypeptide(L)' 'MKANQNDIPDWISEGQRINATHLIVVYNASSGQDFPVYVMSGENFQQKLQSCNAGSCTYVTDYSL' A
#
# COMPACT_ATOMS: atom_id res chain seq x y z
N MET A 1 2.77 15.12 7.39
CA MET A 1 2.78 14.26 8.58
C MET A 1 3.30 12.92 8.14
N LYS A 2 4.34 12.37 8.77
CA LYS A 2 4.77 10.98 8.49
C LYS A 2 3.58 10.07 8.78
N ALA A 3 3.31 9.11 7.91
CA ALA A 3 2.41 8.03 8.28
C ALA A 3 3.01 7.36 9.53
N ASN A 4 2.23 7.28 10.59
CA ASN A 4 2.68 6.67 11.81
C ASN A 4 2.29 5.19 11.76
N GLN A 5 3.00 4.34 12.48
CA GLN A 5 2.71 2.89 12.58
C GLN A 5 1.25 2.59 12.98
N ASN A 6 0.54 3.57 13.54
CA ASN A 6 -0.86 3.53 13.90
C ASN A 6 -1.84 3.62 12.72
N ASP A 7 -1.39 3.98 11.53
CA ASP A 7 -2.25 4.11 10.34
C ASP A 7 -2.46 2.75 9.63
N ILE A 8 -1.60 1.76 9.90
CA ILE A 8 -1.67 0.44 9.28
C ILE A 8 -2.97 -0.31 9.63
N PRO A 9 -3.43 -0.38 10.90
CA PRO A 9 -4.71 -1.01 11.23
C PRO A 9 -5.91 -0.36 10.53
N ASP A 10 -5.88 0.97 10.33
CA ASP A 10 -6.93 1.70 9.63
C ASP A 10 -6.92 1.35 8.14
N TRP A 11 -5.74 1.25 7.52
CA TRP A 11 -5.60 0.83 6.12
C TRP A 11 -6.01 -0.63 5.91
N ILE A 12 -5.69 -1.53 6.84
CA ILE A 12 -6.18 -2.92 6.79
C ILE A 12 -7.71 -2.94 6.83
N SER A 13 -8.30 -2.20 7.76
CA SER A 13 -9.75 -2.11 7.92
C SER A 13 -10.43 -1.50 6.69
N GLU A 14 -9.83 -0.48 6.07
CA GLU A 14 -10.28 0.11 4.82
C GLU A 14 -10.19 -0.89 3.67
N GLY A 15 -9.06 -1.57 3.51
CA GLY A 15 -8.83 -2.60 2.50
C GLY A 15 -9.86 -3.72 2.57
N GLN A 16 -10.14 -4.22 3.78
CA GLN A 16 -11.20 -5.22 4.00
C GLN A 16 -12.59 -4.69 3.63
N ARG A 17 -12.90 -3.42 3.98
CA ARG A 17 -14.19 -2.79 3.64
C ARG A 17 -14.40 -2.68 2.13
N ILE A 18 -13.33 -2.46 1.37
CA ILE A 18 -13.41 -2.37 -0.09
C ILE A 18 -13.21 -3.71 -0.80
N ASN A 19 -13.05 -4.82 -0.07
CA ASN A 19 -12.74 -6.16 -0.62
C ASN A 19 -11.42 -6.19 -1.41
N ALA A 20 -10.41 -5.45 -0.93
CA ALA A 20 -9.05 -5.64 -1.38
C ALA A 20 -8.52 -7.01 -0.90
N THR A 21 -7.71 -7.63 -1.74
CA THR A 21 -7.03 -8.91 -1.47
C THR A 21 -5.66 -8.71 -0.85
N HIS A 22 -5.00 -7.60 -1.17
CA HIS A 22 -3.74 -7.20 -0.56
C HIS A 22 -3.72 -5.70 -0.25
N LEU A 23 -3.01 -5.33 0.80
CA LEU A 23 -2.54 -3.98 1.07
C LEU A 23 -1.03 -3.94 0.84
N ILE A 24 -0.57 -3.03 0.00
CA ILE A 24 0.83 -2.72 -0.22
C ILE A 24 1.12 -1.39 0.47
N VAL A 25 2.12 -1.35 1.35
CA VAL A 25 2.60 -0.10 1.95
C VAL A 25 3.75 0.44 1.12
N VAL A 26 3.63 1.68 0.67
CA VAL A 26 4.59 2.34 -0.21
C VAL A 26 5.12 3.60 0.46
N TYR A 27 6.44 3.76 0.48
CA TYR A 27 7.10 4.97 0.93
C TYR A 27 7.33 5.93 -0.25
N ASN A 28 6.88 7.17 -0.15
CA ASN A 28 7.20 8.24 -1.10
C ASN A 28 8.36 9.09 -0.56
N ALA A 29 9.53 9.03 -1.20
CA ALA A 29 10.71 9.77 -0.81
C ALA A 29 10.58 11.29 -0.99
N SER A 30 9.73 11.75 -1.91
CA SER A 30 9.52 13.19 -2.18
C SER A 30 8.68 13.85 -1.09
N SER A 31 7.69 13.15 -0.53
CA SER A 31 6.89 13.64 0.60
C SER A 31 7.38 13.16 1.96
N GLY A 32 8.23 12.13 1.98
CA GLY A 32 8.72 11.46 3.19
C GLY A 32 7.62 10.74 3.97
N GLN A 33 6.62 10.17 3.26
CA GLN A 33 5.42 9.58 3.85
C GLN A 33 5.10 8.22 3.26
N ASP A 34 4.57 7.31 4.09
CA ASP A 34 3.99 6.06 3.64
C ASP A 34 2.51 6.25 3.25
N PHE A 35 2.03 5.45 2.30
CA PHE A 35 0.63 5.44 1.90
C PHE A 35 0.19 4.05 1.45
N PRO A 36 -1.11 3.72 1.59
CA PRO A 36 -1.63 2.42 1.23
C PRO A 36 -1.90 2.33 -0.27
N VAL A 37 -1.56 1.18 -0.85
CA VAL A 37 -1.97 0.79 -2.20
C VAL A 37 -2.72 -0.53 -2.09
N TYR A 38 -4.02 -0.49 -2.35
CA TYR A 38 -4.88 -1.66 -2.28
C TYR A 38 -4.86 -2.44 -3.60
N VAL A 39 -4.87 -3.77 -3.53
CA VAL A 39 -4.95 -4.67 -4.68
C VAL A 39 -6.28 -5.39 -4.62
N MET A 40 -7.14 -5.12 -5.60
CA MET A 40 -8.50 -5.65 -5.69
C MET A 40 -8.51 -7.04 -6.33
N SER A 41 -9.60 -7.79 -6.10
CA SER A 41 -9.83 -9.04 -6.79
C SER A 41 -9.84 -8.84 -8.31
N GLY A 42 -8.95 -9.54 -9.02
CA GLY A 42 -8.78 -9.44 -10.47
C GLY A 42 -7.64 -8.51 -10.92
N GLU A 43 -7.03 -7.76 -10.00
CA GLU A 43 -5.82 -6.99 -10.31
C GLU A 43 -4.56 -7.87 -10.18
N ASN A 44 -3.54 -7.55 -10.99
CA ASN A 44 -2.26 -8.25 -10.93
C ASN A 44 -1.37 -7.62 -9.86
N PHE A 45 -1.15 -8.36 -8.77
CA PHE A 45 -0.30 -7.96 -7.65
C PHE A 45 1.12 -7.56 -8.08
N GLN A 46 1.78 -8.37 -8.93
CA GLN A 46 3.16 -8.12 -9.36
C GLN A 46 3.27 -6.84 -10.20
N GLN A 47 2.30 -6.58 -11.08
CA GLN A 47 2.26 -5.34 -11.85
C GLN A 47 2.05 -4.12 -10.94
N LYS A 48 1.18 -4.22 -9.93
CA LYS A 48 0.99 -3.15 -8.94
C LYS A 48 2.27 -2.89 -8.14
N LEU A 49 2.94 -3.92 -7.64
CA LEU A 49 4.22 -3.78 -6.94
C LEU A 49 5.28 -3.10 -7.82
N GLN A 50 5.42 -3.51 -9.08
CA GLN A 50 6.36 -2.88 -10.01
C GLN A 50 6.05 -1.40 -10.26
N SER A 51 4.76 -1.05 -10.38
CA SER A 51 4.35 0.34 -10.52
C SER A 51 4.66 1.19 -9.28
N CYS A 52 4.63 0.59 -8.09
CA CYS A 52 4.97 1.27 -6.84
C CYS A 52 6.48 1.54 -6.70
N ASN A 53 7.31 0.73 -7.34
CA ASN A 53 8.78 0.91 -7.35
C ASN A 53 9.27 1.87 -8.45
N ALA A 54 8.36 2.61 -9.09
CA ALA A 54 8.73 3.61 -10.08
C ALA A 54 9.04 4.97 -9.44
N GLY A 55 10.17 5.57 -9.84
CA GLY A 55 10.54 6.93 -9.45
C GLY A 55 10.91 7.06 -7.97
N SER A 56 10.20 7.92 -7.25
CA SER A 56 10.46 8.25 -5.83
C SER A 56 9.71 7.37 -4.83
N CYS A 57 8.93 6.40 -5.33
CA CYS A 57 8.14 5.50 -4.49
C CYS A 57 8.84 4.16 -4.33
N THR A 58 8.77 3.56 -3.14
CA THR A 58 9.39 2.27 -2.85
C THR A 58 8.44 1.43 -2.02
N TYR A 59 8.21 0.20 -2.48
CA TYR A 59 7.50 -0.82 -1.71
C TYR A 59 8.24 -1.12 -0.40
N VAL A 60 7.49 -1.17 0.71
CA VAL A 60 8.05 -1.47 2.04
C VAL A 60 7.59 -2.84 2.53
N THR A 61 6.29 -3.11 2.50
CA THR A 61 5.71 -4.38 2.99
C THR A 61 4.31 -4.62 2.40
N ASP A 62 3.88 -5.88 2.35
CA ASP A 62 2.53 -6.29 1.96
C ASP A 62 1.79 -7.00 3.10
N TYR A 63 0.47 -6.88 3.08
CA TYR A 63 -0.46 -7.60 3.96
C TYR A 63 -1.52 -8.29 3.09
N SER A 64 -1.75 -9.58 3.35
CA SER A 64 -2.93 -10.28 2.82
C SER A 64 -4.13 -9.95 3.72
N LEU A 65 -5.27 -9.59 3.12
CA LEU A 65 -6.42 -9.01 3.83
C LEU A 65 -7.61 -9.96 3.99
#